data_AF-A0A2Z5ZRK4-F1
#
_entry.id   AF-A0A2Z5ZRK4-F1
#
_cell.length_a   1.000
_cell.length_b   1.000
_cell.length_c   1.000
_cell.angle_alpha   90.00
_cell.angle_beta   90.00
_cell.angle_gamma   90.00
#
_symmetry.space_group_name_H-M   'P 1'
#
loop_
_entity.id
_entity.type
_entity.pdbx_description
1 polymer ?
#
loop_
_entity_poly.entity_id
_entity_poly.type
_entity_poly.pdbx_seq_one_letter_code
_entity_poly.pdbx_strand_id
1 'polypeptide(L)' 'VVHLWVEGVWELILGALLAFFAMTVFAFNMVNRGRRDHPNKAAVLWALGTGVMAFLR' A
#
# COMPACT_ATOMS: atom_id res chain seq x y z
N VAL A 1 -17.45 1.02 30.38
CA VAL A 1 -16.34 1.99 30.17
C VAL A 1 -15.13 1.31 29.55
N VAL A 2 -14.50 0.34 30.22
CA VAL A 2 -13.27 -0.32 29.70
C VAL A 2 -13.51 -1.04 28.37
N HIS A 3 -14.60 -1.79 28.25
CA HIS A 3 -14.94 -2.51 27.01
C HIS A 3 -15.08 -1.56 25.80
N LEU A 4 -15.81 -0.45 25.94
CA LEU A 4 -15.98 0.53 24.87
C LEU A 4 -14.64 1.18 24.45
N TRP A 5 -13.72 1.33 25.40
CA TRP A 5 -12.38 1.86 25.11
C TRP A 5 -11.52 0.84 24.35
N VAL A 6 -11.62 -0.44 24.71
CA VAL A 6 -10.94 -1.54 24.00
C VAL A 6 -11.44 -1.68 22.56
N GLU A 7 -12.76 -1.63 22.34
CA GLU A 7 -13.32 -1.65 20.98
C GLU A 7 -12.85 -0.44 20.16
N GLY A 8 -12.85 0.76 20.75
CA GLY A 8 -12.37 1.97 20.07
C GLY A 8 -10.90 1.90 19.66
N VAL A 9 -10.03 1.34 20.50
CA VAL A 9 -8.61 1.13 20.17
C VAL A 9 -8.45 0.08 19.07
N TRP A 10 -9.24 -1.00 19.10
CA TRP A 10 -9.20 -2.04 18.09
C TRP A 10 -9.56 -1.54 16.69
N GLU A 11 -10.62 -0.74 16.58
CA GLU A 11 -11.04 -0.11 15.31
C GLU A 11 -9.98 0.85 14.76
N LEU A 12 -9.30 1.61 15.62
CA LEU A 12 -8.22 2.50 15.20
C LEU A 12 -7.01 1.74 14.66
N ILE A 13 -6.64 0.63 15.29
CA ILE A 13 -5.53 -0.23 14.84
C ILE A 13 -5.87 -0.88 13.50
N LEU A 14 -7.07 -1.46 13.38
CA LEU A 14 -7.53 -2.05 12.12
C LEU A 14 -7.62 -1.00 11.00
N GLY A 15 -8.16 0.18 11.29
CA GLY A 15 -8.24 1.29 10.34
C GLY A 15 -6.87 1.75 9.85
N ALA A 16 -5.87 1.85 10.74
CA ALA A 16 -4.51 2.20 10.37
C ALA A 16 -3.84 1.13 9.48
N LEU A 17 -4.06 -0.16 9.79
CA LEU A 17 -3.55 -1.27 8.97
C LEU A 17 -4.21 -1.32 7.60
N LEU A 18 -5.53 -1.11 7.52
CA LEU A 18 -6.25 -1.01 6.25
C LEU A 18 -5.77 0.17 5.40
N ALA A 19 -5.56 1.35 6.01
CA ALA A 19 -5.06 2.52 5.31
C ALA A 19 -3.64 2.30 4.76
N PHE A 20 -2.77 1.64 5.53
CA PHE A 20 -1.43 1.27 5.07
C PHE A 20 -1.48 0.34 3.87
N PHE A 21 -2.28 -0.73 3.93
CA PHE A 21 -2.44 -1.67 2.83
C PHE A 21 -3.07 -1.03 1.58
N ALA A 22 -4.09 -0.18 1.79
CA ALA A 22 -4.75 0.55 0.71
C ALA A 22 -3.79 1.49 -0.02
N MET A 23 -2.88 2.16 0.70
CA MET A 23 -1.84 3.00 0.10
C MET A 23 -0.95 2.20 -0.87
N THR A 24 -0.58 0.98 -0.48
CA THR A 24 0.24 0.09 -1.29
C THR A 24 -0.47 -0.33 -2.57
N VAL A 25 -1.71 -0.78 -2.45
CA VAL A 25 -2.55 -1.16 -3.59
C VAL A 25 -2.82 0.03 -4.51
N PHE A 26 -3.00 1.23 -3.94
CA PHE A 26 -3.14 2.47 -4.70
C PHE A 26 -1.88 2.77 -5.52
N ALA A 27 -0.69 2.64 -4.94
CA ALA A 27 0.57 2.83 -5.65
C ALA A 27 0.72 1.84 -6.82
N PHE A 28 0.39 0.55 -6.62
CA PHE A 28 0.37 -0.44 -7.70
C PHE A 28 -0.66 -0.09 -8.79
N ASN A 29 -1.86 0.33 -8.41
CA ASN A 29 -2.89 0.76 -9.35
C ASN A 29 -2.48 1.98 -10.15
N MET A 30 -1.72 2.91 -9.57
CA MET A 30 -1.20 4.09 -10.24
C MET A 30 -0.16 3.71 -11.31
N VAL A 31 0.69 2.73 -11.02
CA VAL A 31 1.63 2.17 -12.02
C VAL A 31 0.87 1.42 -13.12
N ASN A 32 -0.13 0.62 -12.77
CA ASN A 32 -0.89 -0.17 -13.75
C ASN A 32 -1.80 0.69 -14.65
N ARG A 33 -2.29 1.83 -14.14
CA ARG A 33 -3.03 2.84 -14.91
C ARG A 33 -2.14 3.90 -15.56
N GLY A 34 -0.81 3.75 -15.48
CA GLY A 34 0.15 4.64 -16.14
C GLY A 34 -0.03 4.63 -17.65
N ARG A 35 -0.72 5.64 -18.20
CA ARG A 35 -1.01 5.79 -19.64
C ARG A 35 0.21 6.16 -20.50
N ARG A 36 1.39 6.32 -19.90
CA ARG A 36 2.62 6.66 -20.62
C ARG A 36 3.42 5.38 -20.81
N ASP A 37 3.50 4.89 -22.05
CA ASP A 37 4.41 3.82 -22.42
C ASP A 37 5.84 4.35 -22.23
N HIS A 38 6.44 4.00 -21.10
CA HIS A 38 7.84 4.28 -20.88
C HIS A 38 8.65 3.40 -21.83
N PRO A 39 9.58 3.95 -22.63
CA PRO A 39 10.35 3.19 -23.62
C PRO A 39 11.19 2.07 -22.98
N ASN A 40 11.41 2.13 -21.66
CA ASN A 40 12.10 1.10 -20.90
C ASN A 40 11.16 0.45 -19.86
N LYS A 41 10.46 -0.61 -20.28
CA LYS A 41 9.57 -1.42 -19.41
C LYS A 41 10.34 -2.11 -18.26
N ALA A 42 11.63 -2.39 -18.44
CA ALA A 42 12.46 -2.98 -17.40
C ALA A 42 12.67 -2.02 -16.21
N ALA A 43 12.77 -0.71 -16.44
CA ALA A 43 12.86 0.28 -15.37
C ALA A 43 11.58 0.35 -14.52
N VAL A 44 10.40 0.20 -15.15
CA VAL A 44 9.12 0.13 -14.43
C VAL A 44 9.02 -1.15 -13.60
N LEU A 45 9.46 -2.30 -14.15
CA LEU A 45 9.54 -3.56 -13.42
C LEU A 45 10.50 -3.47 -12.22
N TRP A 46 11.63 -2.78 -12.40
CA TRP A 46 12.62 -2.56 -11.34
C TRP A 46 12.05 -1.67 -10.23
N ALA A 47 11.36 -0.58 -10.57
CA ALA A 47 10.70 0.29 -9.60
C ALA A 47 9.59 -0.42 -8.82
N LEU A 48 8.80 -1.27 -9.49
CA LEU A 48 7.81 -2.14 -8.85
C LEU A 48 8.48 -3.15 -7.91
N GLY A 49 9.59 -3.76 -8.33
CA GLY A 49 10.41 -4.66 -7.50
C GLY A 49 10.92 -4.00 -6.23
N THR A 50 11.47 -2.78 -6.33
CA THR A 50 11.91 -2.00 -5.16
C THR A 50 10.74 -1.66 -4.23
N GLY A 51 9.58 -1.33 -4.80
CA GLY A 51 8.34 -1.13 -4.05
C GLY A 51 7.97 -2.37 -3.24
N VAL A 52 7.88 -3.54 -3.87
CA VAL A 52 7.57 -4.82 -3.20
C VAL A 52 8.59 -5.16 -2.10
N MET A 53 9.89 -5.00 -2.38
CA MET A 53 10.94 -5.32 -1.42
C MET A 53 10.97 -4.38 -0.20
N ALA A 54 10.50 -3.14 -0.34
CA ALA A 54 10.36 -2.21 0.78
C ALA A 54 9.25 -2.60 1.77
N PHE A 55 8.26 -3.40 1.35
CA PHE A 55 7.22 -3.94 2.23
C PHE A 55 7.60 -5.29 2.87
N LEU A 56 8.59 -6.00 2.33
CA LEU A 56 9.02 -7.34 2.77
C LEU A 56 10.22 -7.33 3.74
N ARG A 57 10.66 -6.14 4.18
CA ARG A 57 11.73 -5.96 5.16
C ARG A 57 11.15 -5.64 6.53
#